data_AF-A0A9W7GR71-F1
#
_entry.id   AF-A0A9W7GR71-F1
#
_cell.length_a   1.000
_cell.length_b   1.000
_cell.length_c   1.000
_cell.angle_alpha   90.00
_cell.angle_beta   90.00
_cell.angle_gamma   90.00
#
_symmetry.space_group_name_H-M   'P 1'
#
loop_
_entity.id
_entity.type
_entity.pdbx_description
1 polymer ?
#
loop_
_entity_poly.entity_id
_entity_poly.type
_entity_poly.pdbx_seq_one_letter_code
_entity_poly.pdbx_strand_id
1 'polypeptide(L)'
;MPRTKELPVLSSAFLEAATTKTEIVKKLKQVHSALSEDDVEPNSSKYPGLDALSAYLVNPKLLKHKDKEVRLFTSLCCMEIFYLYAPEPPWDSDEIIRVFEQIISQLSNLTHCHNTSQTNYAMYYHILEQLANVKIGVVLVELTRQGDENALEQLAELTRTLLTLVHKDHPQEVMNNAVAAIAACVDEFESTIPTPLLDELLMCVARG
;
A
#
# COMPACT_ATOMS: atom_id res chain seq x y z
N MET A 1 24.78 -34.88 4.98
CA MET A 1 23.79 -33.86 5.42
C MET A 1 22.99 -33.44 4.20
N PRO A 2 21.64 -33.48 4.20
CA PRO A 2 20.88 -32.94 3.10
C PRO A 2 21.00 -31.42 3.13
N ARG A 3 21.47 -30.82 2.04
CA ARG A 3 21.39 -29.37 1.84
C ARG A 3 19.91 -29.00 1.92
N THR A 4 19.52 -28.24 2.93
CA THR A 4 18.27 -27.48 2.89
C THR A 4 18.30 -26.68 1.59
N LYS A 5 17.40 -26.98 0.64
CA LYS A 5 17.23 -26.15 -0.55
C LYS A 5 16.86 -24.76 -0.06
N GLU A 6 17.74 -23.77 -0.30
CA GLU A 6 17.38 -22.38 -0.08
C GLU A 6 16.20 -22.05 -0.98
N LEU A 7 15.13 -21.53 -0.37
CA LEU A 7 13.93 -21.13 -1.08
C LEU A 7 14.17 -19.74 -1.69
N PRO A 8 13.82 -19.52 -2.97
CA PRO A 8 13.93 -18.20 -3.59
C PRO A 8 13.13 -17.16 -2.80
N VAL A 9 13.73 -16.00 -2.51
CA VAL A 9 13.10 -14.94 -1.70
C VAL A 9 11.77 -14.50 -2.31
N LEU A 10 11.72 -14.33 -3.64
CA LEU A 10 10.51 -13.98 -4.39
C LEU A 10 9.67 -15.23 -4.71
N SER A 11 9.20 -15.93 -3.68
CA SER A 11 8.28 -17.07 -3.79
C SER A 11 7.33 -17.18 -2.60
N SER A 12 6.11 -17.70 -2.81
CA SER A 12 5.17 -17.93 -1.70
C SER A 12 5.74 -18.92 -0.67
N ALA A 13 6.39 -19.99 -1.14
CA ALA A 13 7.02 -21.01 -0.31
C ALA A 13 8.03 -20.42 0.69
N PHE A 14 8.74 -19.35 0.31
CA PHE A 14 9.65 -18.67 1.20
C PHE A 14 8.93 -18.04 2.39
N LEU A 15 7.77 -17.40 2.19
CA LEU A 15 6.96 -16.85 3.29
C LEU A 15 6.21 -17.96 4.07
N GLU A 16 5.68 -18.97 3.38
CA GLU A 16 4.97 -20.09 3.99
C GLU A 16 5.85 -20.93 4.93
N ALA A 17 7.16 -20.95 4.70
CA ALA A 17 8.11 -21.62 5.58
C ALA A 17 8.27 -20.92 6.96
N ALA A 18 7.73 -19.71 7.13
CA ALA A 18 7.76 -19.00 8.40
C ALA A 18 6.74 -19.58 9.39
N THR A 19 7.19 -19.95 10.59
CA THR A 19 6.31 -20.58 11.61
C THR A 19 6.03 -19.65 12.79
N THR A 20 6.90 -18.67 13.02
CA THR A 20 6.78 -17.69 14.10
C THR A 20 6.56 -16.28 13.56
N LYS A 21 5.96 -15.40 14.37
CA LYS A 21 5.82 -13.97 14.06
C LYS A 21 7.16 -13.35 13.63
N THR A 22 8.22 -13.58 14.39
CA THR A 22 9.54 -12.99 14.13
C THR A 22 10.11 -13.45 12.78
N GLU A 23 9.90 -14.72 12.43
CA GLU A 23 10.30 -15.24 11.11
C GLU A 23 9.47 -14.62 9.98
N ILE A 24 8.16 -14.49 10.16
CA ILE A 24 7.27 -13.86 9.18
C ILE A 24 7.75 -12.44 8.88
N VAL A 25 7.95 -11.62 9.92
CA VAL A 25 8.45 -10.24 9.77
C VAL A 25 9.82 -10.21 9.10
N LYS A 26 10.75 -11.08 9.52
CA LYS A 26 12.09 -11.14 8.91
C LYS A 26 12.01 -11.46 7.42
N LYS A 27 11.16 -12.41 7.03
CA LYS A 27 11.00 -12.83 5.64
C LYS A 27 10.26 -11.78 4.82
N LEU A 28 9.24 -11.12 5.35
CA LEU A 28 8.58 -9.99 4.69
C LEU A 28 9.56 -8.83 4.44
N LYS A 29 10.45 -8.51 5.38
CA LYS A 29 11.52 -7.53 5.16
C LYS A 29 12.45 -7.92 4.00
N GLN A 30 12.77 -9.21 3.89
CA GLN A 30 13.61 -9.74 2.80
C GLN A 30 12.86 -9.70 1.46
N VAL A 31 11.58 -10.04 1.45
CA VAL A 31 10.72 -9.94 0.27
C VAL A 31 10.61 -8.49 -0.19
N HIS A 32 10.27 -7.56 0.71
CA HIS A 32 10.21 -6.13 0.40
C HIS A 32 11.52 -5.63 -0.20
N SER A 33 12.65 -5.92 0.45
CA SER A 33 13.97 -5.50 -0.06
C SER A 33 14.27 -6.06 -1.45
N ALA A 34 13.84 -7.29 -1.74
CA ALA A 34 14.05 -7.90 -3.05
C ALA A 34 13.08 -7.34 -4.11
N LEU A 35 11.82 -7.04 -3.74
CA LEU A 35 10.84 -6.43 -4.66
C LEU A 35 11.22 -5.01 -5.07
N SER A 36 11.87 -4.25 -4.20
CA SER A 36 12.34 -2.89 -4.48
C SER A 36 13.62 -2.82 -5.33
N GLU A 37 14.15 -3.96 -5.81
CA GLU A 37 15.28 -3.96 -6.74
C GLU A 37 14.80 -3.59 -8.16
N ASP A 38 15.51 -2.67 -8.82
CA ASP A 38 15.12 -2.13 -10.14
C ASP A 38 15.04 -3.18 -11.27
N ASP A 39 15.64 -4.36 -11.08
CA ASP A 39 15.69 -5.42 -12.10
C ASP A 39 14.61 -6.51 -11.92
N VAL A 40 13.70 -6.32 -10.96
CA VAL A 40 12.54 -7.19 -10.78
C VAL A 40 11.48 -6.86 -11.81
N GLU A 41 11.09 -7.87 -12.58
CA GLU A 41 10.09 -7.73 -13.63
C GLU A 41 9.03 -8.84 -13.52
N PRO A 42 7.73 -8.51 -13.62
CA PRO A 42 6.66 -9.49 -13.72
C PRO A 42 6.85 -10.46 -14.89
N ASN A 43 6.37 -11.70 -14.75
CA ASN A 43 6.42 -12.75 -15.79
C ASN A 43 7.84 -13.11 -16.28
N SER A 44 8.90 -12.63 -15.63
CA SER A 44 10.28 -12.97 -15.98
C SER A 44 10.63 -14.39 -15.56
N SER A 45 11.35 -15.11 -16.43
CA SER A 45 11.89 -16.44 -16.08
C SER A 45 12.90 -16.39 -14.94
N LYS A 46 13.42 -15.20 -14.59
CA LYS A 46 14.28 -14.98 -13.42
C LYS A 46 13.51 -15.10 -12.11
N TYR A 47 12.20 -14.80 -12.12
CA TYR A 47 11.35 -14.73 -10.93
C TYR A 47 10.04 -15.55 -11.09
N PRO A 48 10.12 -16.86 -11.38
CA PRO A 48 8.94 -17.68 -11.66
C PRO A 48 7.99 -17.86 -10.47
N GLY A 49 8.39 -17.44 -9.27
CA GLY A 49 7.58 -17.49 -8.05
C GLY A 49 6.85 -16.19 -7.71
N LEU A 50 7.04 -15.12 -8.49
CA LEU A 50 6.52 -13.79 -8.17
C LEU A 50 4.99 -13.74 -8.19
N ASP A 51 4.34 -14.40 -9.15
CA ASP A 51 2.87 -14.43 -9.21
C ASP A 51 2.28 -15.14 -7.99
N ALA A 52 2.83 -16.31 -7.63
CA ALA A 52 2.41 -17.06 -6.45
C ALA A 52 2.67 -16.29 -5.15
N LEU A 53 3.79 -15.56 -5.07
CA LEU A 53 4.07 -14.67 -3.96
C LEU A 53 3.02 -13.54 -3.85
N SER A 54 2.70 -12.90 -4.97
CA SER A 54 1.72 -11.81 -5.04
C SER A 54 0.35 -12.26 -4.56
N ALA A 55 -0.11 -13.43 -5.00
CA ALA A 55 -1.35 -14.05 -4.52
C ALA A 55 -1.30 -14.39 -3.02
N TYR A 56 -0.14 -14.77 -2.50
CA TYR A 56 0.01 -15.10 -1.07
C TYR A 56 -0.01 -13.86 -0.17
N LEU A 57 0.54 -12.73 -0.62
CA LEU A 57 0.62 -11.48 0.15
C LEU A 57 -0.76 -10.93 0.56
N VAL A 58 -1.77 -11.11 -0.30
CA VAL A 58 -3.14 -10.65 -0.04
C VAL A 58 -3.96 -11.61 0.83
N ASN A 59 -3.37 -12.74 1.22
CA ASN A 59 -4.04 -13.69 2.11
C ASN A 59 -4.36 -13.02 3.46
N PRO A 60 -5.59 -13.18 4.01
CA PRO A 60 -5.96 -12.64 5.32
C PRO A 60 -5.02 -13.05 6.46
N LYS A 61 -4.31 -14.19 6.35
CA LYS A 61 -3.29 -14.62 7.32
C LYS A 61 -2.14 -13.64 7.46
N LEU A 62 -1.81 -12.87 6.41
CA LEU A 62 -0.81 -11.81 6.43
C LEU A 62 -1.47 -10.43 6.56
N LEU A 63 -2.41 -10.15 5.65
CA LEU A 63 -3.01 -8.83 5.50
C LEU A 63 -3.88 -8.43 6.71
N LYS A 64 -4.57 -9.40 7.32
CA LYS A 64 -5.37 -9.22 8.55
C LYS A 64 -4.72 -9.91 9.76
N HIS A 65 -3.40 -10.09 9.74
CA HIS A 65 -2.67 -10.72 10.83
C HIS A 65 -2.81 -9.92 12.13
N LYS A 66 -2.89 -10.60 13.28
CA LYS A 66 -3.04 -9.95 14.60
C LYS A 66 -1.92 -8.96 14.95
N ASP A 67 -0.70 -9.26 14.49
CA ASP A 67 0.48 -8.45 14.76
C ASP A 67 0.62 -7.29 13.77
N LYS A 68 0.79 -6.08 14.31
CA LYS A 68 0.89 -4.83 13.52
C LYS A 68 2.10 -4.78 12.59
N GLU A 69 3.23 -5.39 12.98
CA GLU A 69 4.44 -5.34 12.17
C GLU A 69 4.32 -6.27 10.96
N VAL A 70 3.66 -7.42 11.13
CA VAL A 70 3.31 -8.30 10.01
C VAL A 70 2.43 -7.57 9.00
N ARG A 71 1.38 -6.87 9.46
CA ARG A 71 0.51 -6.10 8.56
C ARG A 71 1.29 -5.00 7.84
N LEU A 72 2.10 -4.22 8.56
CA LEU A 72 2.92 -3.16 7.98
C LEU A 72 3.83 -3.67 6.85
N PHE A 73 4.65 -4.70 7.10
CA PHE A 73 5.54 -5.21 6.06
C PHE A 73 4.81 -5.94 4.93
N THR A 74 3.62 -6.51 5.20
CA THR A 74 2.76 -7.04 4.13
C THR A 74 2.27 -5.90 3.23
N SER A 75 1.76 -4.81 3.80
CA SER A 75 1.34 -3.62 3.05
C SER A 75 2.48 -3.03 2.23
N LEU A 76 3.68 -2.91 2.79
CA LEU A 76 4.85 -2.45 2.05
C LEU A 76 5.17 -3.37 0.86
N CYS A 77 5.18 -4.69 1.05
CA CYS A 77 5.35 -5.62 -0.08
C CYS A 77 4.26 -5.43 -1.14
N CYS A 78 3.01 -5.22 -0.73
CA CYS A 78 1.92 -4.97 -1.66
C CYS A 78 2.08 -3.65 -2.45
N MET A 79 2.63 -2.60 -1.85
CA MET A 79 2.95 -1.35 -2.55
C MET A 79 3.96 -1.59 -3.69
N GLU A 80 5.00 -2.39 -3.43
CA GLU A 80 5.97 -2.76 -4.46
C GLU A 80 5.31 -3.61 -5.57
N ILE A 81 4.37 -4.51 -5.24
CA ILE A 81 3.62 -5.26 -6.26
C ILE A 81 2.75 -4.34 -7.12
N PHE A 82 2.07 -3.33 -6.54
CA PHE A 82 1.34 -2.32 -7.33
C PHE A 82 2.27 -1.60 -8.31
N TYR A 83 3.47 -1.21 -7.87
CA TYR A 83 4.45 -0.55 -8.73
C TYR A 83 4.93 -1.47 -9.86
N LEU A 84 5.32 -2.71 -9.54
CA LEU A 84 5.88 -3.67 -10.49
C LEU A 84 4.89 -4.09 -11.57
N TYR A 85 3.62 -4.28 -11.21
CA TYR A 85 2.57 -4.74 -12.12
C TYR A 85 1.78 -3.58 -12.76
N ALA A 86 2.13 -2.32 -12.46
CA ALA A 86 1.48 -1.18 -13.08
C ALA A 86 1.46 -1.31 -14.63
N PRO A 87 0.35 -0.97 -15.30
CA PRO A 87 -0.84 -0.29 -14.75
C PRO A 87 -1.86 -1.22 -14.07
N GLU A 88 -1.77 -2.53 -14.24
CA GLU A 88 -2.80 -3.50 -13.82
C GLU A 88 -2.25 -4.45 -12.75
N PRO A 89 -2.60 -4.28 -11.47
CA PRO A 89 -2.14 -5.17 -10.40
C PRO A 89 -2.61 -6.62 -10.62
N PRO A 90 -1.91 -7.63 -10.08
CA PRO A 90 -2.20 -9.04 -10.33
C PRO A 90 -3.35 -9.59 -9.47
N TRP A 91 -4.25 -8.71 -9.01
CA TRP A 91 -5.28 -8.98 -8.01
C TRP A 91 -6.66 -8.61 -8.54
N ASP A 92 -7.69 -9.28 -8.04
CA ASP A 92 -9.08 -8.89 -8.32
C ASP A 92 -9.50 -7.65 -7.51
N SER A 93 -10.66 -7.06 -7.86
CA SER A 93 -11.17 -5.84 -7.20
C SER A 93 -11.32 -6.01 -5.68
N ASP A 94 -11.81 -7.17 -5.22
CA ASP A 94 -12.00 -7.45 -3.80
C ASP A 94 -10.67 -7.55 -3.04
N GLU A 95 -9.64 -8.13 -3.67
CA GLU A 95 -8.28 -8.18 -3.17
C GLU A 95 -7.65 -6.78 -3.12
N ILE A 96 -7.80 -5.99 -4.18
CA ILE A 96 -7.31 -4.61 -4.24
C ILE A 96 -7.93 -3.78 -3.11
N ILE A 97 -9.25 -3.85 -2.93
CA ILE A 97 -9.97 -3.15 -1.85
C ILE A 97 -9.40 -3.53 -0.48
N ARG A 98 -9.21 -4.83 -0.21
CA ARG A 98 -8.62 -5.30 1.06
C ARG A 98 -7.19 -4.80 1.29
N VAL A 99 -6.40 -4.69 0.22
CA VAL A 99 -5.03 -4.14 0.30
C VAL A 99 -5.10 -2.65 0.62
N PHE A 100 -5.98 -1.88 -0.03
CA PHE A 100 -6.19 -0.47 0.26
C PHE A 100 -6.68 -0.22 1.69
N GLU A 101 -7.60 -1.04 2.21
CA GLU A 101 -8.00 -0.98 3.64
C GLU A 101 -6.77 -1.00 4.56
N GLN A 102 -5.80 -1.88 4.28
CA GLN A 102 -4.57 -1.96 5.07
C GLN A 102 -3.61 -0.80 4.79
N ILE A 103 -3.42 -0.38 3.54
CA ILE A 103 -2.58 0.77 3.19
C ILE A 103 -3.07 2.02 3.92
N ILE A 104 -4.37 2.30 3.87
CA ILE A 104 -4.99 3.44 4.56
C ILE A 104 -4.80 3.31 6.08
N SER A 105 -5.03 2.11 6.63
CA SER A 105 -4.79 1.85 8.05
C SER A 105 -3.32 2.01 8.47
N GLN A 106 -2.35 1.70 7.60
CA GLN A 106 -0.94 1.93 7.89
C GLN A 106 -0.60 3.41 7.80
N LEU A 107 -1.07 4.09 6.75
CA LEU A 107 -0.85 5.50 6.48
C LEU A 107 -1.39 6.38 7.62
N SER A 108 -2.55 6.05 8.19
CA SER A 108 -3.15 6.82 9.28
C SER A 108 -2.29 6.84 10.55
N ASN A 109 -1.37 5.89 10.74
CA ASN A 109 -0.41 5.92 11.85
C ASN A 109 0.58 7.09 11.75
N LEU A 110 0.77 7.68 10.57
CA LEU A 110 1.61 8.86 10.37
C LEU A 110 1.11 10.07 11.18
N THR A 111 -0.21 10.14 11.46
CA THR A 111 -0.85 11.14 12.34
C THR A 111 -0.23 11.17 13.75
N HIS A 112 0.28 10.02 14.22
CA HIS A 112 0.83 9.82 15.56
C HIS A 112 2.36 9.88 15.57
N CYS A 113 2.99 10.14 14.43
CA CYS A 113 4.43 10.27 14.30
C CYS A 113 4.83 11.73 14.06
N HIS A 114 5.05 12.48 15.13
CA HIS A 114 5.44 13.90 15.11
C HIS A 114 6.95 14.13 14.91
N ASN A 115 7.76 13.07 14.84
CA ASN A 115 9.20 13.14 14.58
C ASN A 115 9.63 11.99 13.65
N THR A 116 10.51 12.29 12.70
CA THR A 116 11.10 11.34 11.74
C THR A 116 11.89 10.20 12.39
N SER A 117 12.34 10.38 13.64
CA SER A 117 13.04 9.34 14.41
C SER A 117 12.09 8.33 15.08
N GLN A 118 10.77 8.55 15.06
CA GLN A 118 9.81 7.61 15.65
C GLN A 118 9.79 6.29 14.89
N THR A 119 9.56 5.21 15.62
CA THR A 119 9.50 3.85 15.05
C THR A 119 8.49 3.81 13.91
N ASN A 120 8.93 3.25 12.78
CA ASN A 120 8.14 3.07 11.56
C ASN A 120 7.75 4.34 10.80
N TYR A 121 8.14 5.54 11.24
CA TYR A 121 7.85 6.78 10.49
C TYR A 121 8.25 6.65 9.02
N ALA A 122 9.50 6.22 8.76
CA ALA A 122 10.01 6.08 7.40
C ALA A 122 9.17 5.12 6.54
N MET A 123 8.57 4.09 7.14
CA MET A 123 7.72 3.13 6.42
C MET A 123 6.33 3.69 6.12
N TYR A 124 5.72 4.41 7.06
CA TYR A 124 4.44 5.08 6.80
C TYR A 124 4.61 6.23 5.80
N TYR A 125 5.72 6.94 5.87
CA TYR A 125 6.07 7.99 4.91
C TYR A 125 6.36 7.41 3.51
N HIS A 126 7.03 6.26 3.40
CA HIS A 126 7.22 5.57 2.10
C HIS A 126 5.88 5.24 1.43
N ILE A 127 4.88 4.80 2.20
CA ILE A 127 3.52 4.57 1.66
C ILE A 127 2.94 5.86 1.06
N LEU A 128 3.08 6.99 1.77
CA LEU A 128 2.63 8.29 1.28
C LEU A 128 3.38 8.73 0.01
N GLU A 129 4.69 8.54 -0.03
CA GLU A 129 5.52 8.85 -1.20
C GLU A 129 5.12 8.04 -2.43
N GLN A 130 4.85 6.75 -2.26
CA GLN A 130 4.39 5.88 -3.34
C GLN A 130 2.99 6.30 -3.84
N LEU A 131 2.07 6.65 -2.95
CA LEU A 131 0.76 7.20 -3.34
C LEU A 131 0.88 8.50 -4.14
N ALA A 132 1.84 9.37 -3.80
CA ALA A 132 2.05 10.64 -4.48
C ALA A 132 2.78 10.49 -5.83
N ASN A 133 3.87 9.71 -5.86
CA ASN A 133 4.81 9.68 -6.99
C ASN A 133 4.46 8.59 -8.01
N VAL A 134 4.05 7.42 -7.54
CA VAL A 134 3.62 6.29 -8.39
C VAL A 134 2.12 6.36 -8.68
N LYS A 135 1.39 7.20 -7.93
CA LYS A 135 -0.06 7.40 -8.09
C LYS A 135 -0.87 6.11 -7.88
N ILE A 136 -0.42 5.26 -6.94
CA ILE A 136 -1.09 3.98 -6.65
C ILE A 136 -2.59 4.16 -6.35
N GLY A 137 -2.99 5.29 -5.73
CA GLY A 137 -4.39 5.60 -5.46
C GLY A 137 -5.31 5.66 -6.69
N VAL A 138 -4.77 5.86 -7.89
CA VAL A 138 -5.53 5.89 -9.15
C VAL A 138 -6.21 4.54 -9.44
N VAL A 139 -5.68 3.43 -8.92
CA VAL A 139 -6.34 2.12 -9.02
C VAL A 139 -7.73 2.13 -8.39
N LEU A 140 -7.94 2.84 -7.26
CA LEU A 140 -9.27 3.00 -6.66
C LEU A 140 -10.19 3.88 -7.52
N VAL A 141 -9.63 4.88 -8.20
CA VAL A 141 -10.39 5.73 -9.12
C VAL A 141 -10.92 4.92 -10.30
N GLU A 142 -10.09 4.07 -10.89
CA GLU A 142 -10.49 3.22 -12.00
C GLU A 142 -11.62 2.25 -11.60
N LEU A 143 -11.47 1.55 -10.48
CA LEU A 143 -12.54 0.69 -9.95
C LEU A 143 -13.83 1.46 -9.63
N THR A 144 -13.70 2.67 -9.09
CA THR A 144 -14.86 3.56 -8.85
C THR A 144 -15.57 3.91 -10.16
N ARG A 145 -14.83 4.23 -11.22
CA ARG A 145 -15.39 4.54 -12.55
C ARG A 145 -16.08 3.35 -13.20
N GLN A 146 -15.65 2.13 -12.86
CA GLN A 146 -16.29 0.88 -13.27
C GLN A 146 -17.56 0.54 -12.48
N GLY A 147 -17.90 1.34 -11.45
CA GLY A 147 -19.11 1.20 -10.65
C GLY A 147 -18.94 0.40 -9.37
N ASP A 148 -17.71 0.19 -8.89
CA ASP A 148 -17.45 -0.46 -7.61
C ASP A 148 -17.67 0.54 -6.44
N GLU A 149 -18.75 0.33 -5.70
CA GLU A 149 -19.11 1.18 -4.55
C GLU A 149 -18.09 1.05 -3.40
N ASN A 150 -17.51 -0.13 -3.18
CA ASN A 150 -16.50 -0.32 -2.14
C ASN A 150 -15.20 0.41 -2.48
N ALA A 151 -14.83 0.46 -3.76
CA ALA A 151 -13.69 1.25 -4.21
C ALA A 151 -13.90 2.75 -3.96
N LEU A 152 -15.12 3.26 -4.20
CA LEU A 152 -15.48 4.65 -3.89
C LEU A 152 -15.39 4.94 -2.39
N GLU A 153 -15.88 4.02 -1.54
CA GLU A 153 -15.76 4.15 -0.09
C GLU A 153 -14.29 4.20 0.36
N GLN A 154 -13.44 3.31 -0.16
CA GLN A 154 -12.00 3.33 0.15
C GLN A 154 -11.30 4.58 -0.38
N LEU A 155 -11.71 5.10 -1.55
CA LEU A 155 -11.17 6.33 -2.11
C LEU A 155 -11.52 7.56 -1.25
N ALA A 156 -12.76 7.63 -0.77
CA ALA A 156 -13.18 8.66 0.16
C ALA A 156 -12.41 8.56 1.50
N GLU A 157 -12.22 7.35 2.03
CA GLU A 157 -11.47 7.14 3.27
C GLU A 157 -9.97 7.44 3.13
N LEU A 158 -9.36 7.09 2.00
CA LEU A 158 -7.99 7.48 1.66
C LEU A 158 -7.86 9.00 1.65
N THR A 159 -8.81 9.69 1.01
CA THR A 159 -8.82 11.15 0.92
C THR A 159 -8.96 11.80 2.30
N ARG A 160 -9.91 11.32 3.12
CA ARG A 160 -10.06 11.74 4.52
C ARG A 160 -8.76 11.55 5.31
N THR A 161 -8.11 10.40 5.14
CA THR A 161 -6.84 10.09 5.81
C THR A 161 -5.75 11.07 5.39
N LEU A 162 -5.59 11.32 4.08
CA LEU A 162 -4.60 12.27 3.54
C LEU A 162 -4.85 13.71 4.04
N LEU A 163 -6.11 14.14 4.14
CA LEU A 163 -6.49 15.46 4.64
C LEU A 163 -6.22 15.64 6.14
N THR A 164 -6.23 14.54 6.91
CA THR A 164 -6.12 14.59 8.38
C THR A 164 -4.78 14.10 8.93
N LEU A 165 -3.93 13.49 8.09
CA LEU A 165 -2.66 12.90 8.56
C LEU A 165 -1.57 13.93 8.87
N VAL A 166 -1.66 15.12 8.29
CA VAL A 166 -0.60 16.13 8.37
C VAL A 166 -0.65 16.82 9.75
N HIS A 167 0.45 16.72 10.49
CA HIS A 167 0.66 17.43 11.74
C HIS A 167 1.58 18.64 11.52
N LYS A 168 1.40 19.70 12.32
CA LYS A 168 2.23 20.92 12.26
C LYS A 168 3.74 20.69 12.45
N ASP A 169 4.11 19.58 13.09
CA ASP A 169 5.51 19.22 13.38
C ASP A 169 6.12 18.34 12.26
N HIS A 170 5.32 17.96 11.26
CA HIS A 170 5.83 17.20 10.12
C HIS A 170 6.70 18.07 9.21
N PRO A 171 7.70 17.46 8.54
CA PRO A 171 8.37 18.09 7.40
C PRO A 171 7.37 18.51 6.32
N GLN A 172 7.69 19.58 5.60
CA GLN A 172 6.83 20.13 4.55
C GLN A 172 6.54 19.10 3.45
N GLU A 173 7.44 18.16 3.23
CA GLU A 173 7.34 17.06 2.27
C GLU A 173 6.13 16.16 2.55
N VAL A 174 5.76 15.96 3.82
CA VAL A 174 4.56 15.18 4.17
C VAL A 174 3.31 15.85 3.63
N MET A 175 3.19 17.17 3.84
CA MET A 175 2.06 17.94 3.31
C MET A 175 2.05 17.93 1.77
N ASN A 176 3.21 18.13 1.14
CA ASN A 176 3.33 18.15 -0.31
C ASN A 176 2.91 16.81 -0.93
N ASN A 177 3.35 15.69 -0.36
CA ASN A 177 2.96 14.37 -0.84
C ASN A 177 1.49 14.05 -0.57
N ALA A 178 0.93 14.49 0.56
CA ALA A 178 -0.51 14.34 0.82
C ALA A 178 -1.36 15.09 -0.22
N VAL A 179 -0.99 16.34 -0.53
CA VAL A 179 -1.66 17.12 -1.58
C VAL A 179 -1.48 16.46 -2.95
N ALA A 180 -0.27 16.01 -3.28
CA ALA A 180 0.00 15.36 -4.56
C ALA A 180 -0.78 14.05 -4.74
N ALA A 181 -0.91 13.24 -3.68
CA ALA A 181 -1.69 12.01 -3.73
C ALA A 181 -3.20 12.27 -3.92
N ILE A 182 -3.76 13.29 -3.24
CA ILE A 182 -5.16 13.70 -3.44
C ILE A 182 -5.36 14.23 -4.87
N ALA A 183 -4.50 15.13 -5.32
CA ALA A 183 -4.57 15.70 -6.66
C ALA A 183 -4.49 14.61 -7.73
N ALA A 184 -3.57 13.65 -7.58
CA ALA A 184 -3.44 12.52 -8.48
C ALA A 184 -4.73 11.69 -8.60
N CYS A 185 -5.54 11.57 -7.53
CA CYS A 185 -6.82 10.87 -7.62
C CYS A 185 -7.93 11.74 -8.21
N VAL A 186 -7.95 13.03 -7.88
CA VAL A 186 -8.98 13.98 -8.34
C VAL A 186 -8.84 14.27 -9.83
N ASP A 187 -7.61 14.44 -10.32
CA ASP A 187 -7.30 14.78 -11.71
C ASP A 187 -7.73 13.66 -12.70
N GLU A 188 -7.92 12.44 -12.22
CA GLU A 188 -8.40 11.30 -13.02
C GLU A 188 -9.92 11.34 -13.28
N PHE A 189 -10.67 12.20 -12.57
CA PHE A 189 -12.07 12.45 -12.86
C PHE A 189 -12.23 13.59 -13.88
N GLU A 190 -12.50 13.24 -15.14
CA GLU A 190 -12.56 14.21 -16.25
C GLU A 190 -13.68 15.26 -16.15
N SER A 191 -14.79 14.95 -15.46
CA SER A 191 -15.98 15.83 -15.47
C SER A 191 -16.74 15.91 -14.15
N THR A 192 -16.96 14.78 -13.49
CA THR A 192 -17.76 14.72 -12.26
C THR A 192 -17.01 13.94 -11.19
N ILE A 193 -16.71 14.63 -10.10
CA ILE A 193 -16.17 14.01 -8.88
C ILE A 193 -17.34 13.39 -8.11
N PRO A 194 -17.25 12.12 -7.69
CA PRO A 194 -18.29 11.49 -6.87
C PRO A 194 -18.57 12.27 -5.59
N THR A 195 -19.86 12.37 -5.21
CA THR A 195 -20.29 13.14 -4.02
C THR A 195 -19.55 12.75 -2.73
N PRO A 196 -19.34 11.45 -2.40
CA PRO A 196 -18.60 11.10 -1.18
C PRO A 196 -17.19 11.68 -1.15
N LEU A 197 -16.49 11.69 -2.30
CA LEU A 197 -15.16 12.25 -2.40
C LEU A 197 -15.19 13.79 -2.29
N LEU A 198 -16.17 14.44 -2.92
CA LEU A 198 -16.37 15.88 -2.83
C LEU A 198 -16.67 16.33 -1.39
N ASP A 199 -17.49 15.58 -0.66
CA ASP A 199 -17.85 15.87 0.73
C ASP A 199 -16.61 15.90 1.62
N GLU A 200 -15.68 14.95 1.45
CA GLU A 200 -14.42 14.94 2.21
C GLU A 200 -13.56 16.19 1.93
N LEU A 201 -13.45 16.58 0.66
CA LEU A 201 -12.69 17.78 0.25
C LEU A 201 -13.31 19.06 0.82
N LEU A 202 -14.63 19.20 0.77
CA LEU A 202 -15.35 20.38 1.24
C LEU A 202 -15.40 20.48 2.78
N MET A 203 -15.50 19.35 3.49
CA MET A 203 -15.47 19.33 4.95
C MET A 203 -14.18 19.91 5.52
N CYS A 204 -13.04 19.73 4.84
CA CYS A 204 -11.78 20.32 5.26
C CYS A 204 -11.82 21.85 5.18
N VAL A 205 -12.44 22.41 4.14
CA VAL A 205 -12.54 23.87 3.94
C VAL A 205 -13.49 24.51 4.95
N ALA A 206 -14.60 23.84 5.29
CA ALA A 206 -15.58 24.36 6.25
C ALA A 206 -15.06 24.45 7.70
N ARG A 207 -13.94 23.77 8.01
CA ARG A 207 -13.33 23.74 9.35
C ARG A 207 -12.18 24.75 9.52
N GLY A 208 -11.72 25.39 8.44
CA GLY A 208 -10.70 26.45 8.45
C GLY A 208 -11.31 27.84 8.51
#